data_AF-A0A6G3YX71-F1
#
_entry.id   AF-A0A6G3YX71-F1
#
_cell.length_a   1.000
_cell.length_b   1.000
_cell.length_c   1.000
_cell.angle_alpha   90.00
_cell.angle_beta   90.00
_cell.angle_gamma   90.00
#
_symmetry.space_group_name_H-M   'P 1'
#
loop_
_entity.id
_entity.type
_entity.pdbx_description
1 polymer ?
#
loop_
_entity_poly.entity_id
_entity_poly.type
_entity_poly.pdbx_seq_one_letter_code
_entity_poly.pdbx_strand_id
1 'polypeptide(L)'
;MRSIEEDGIWFLPSNPEREVPGRLTFSANESPKLLLLDQLQDIEFDKTIPHRLDFEIINGYLTNGKKVTLCHCYQPIGLKTGIQTSTIHAKYLLVGHHFKALEEISLRGVSLRYKNLEEWVDLRNFQIQWTTNEERNQVKEINVKQTTLDPIELGQLLGFSITLYDKPVELERLRLIKFFGNISRKYLLKSKKILS
;
A
#
# COMPACT_ATOMS: atom_id res chain seq x y z
N MET A 1 -5.39 6.64 8.79
CA MET A 1 -4.99 5.41 8.06
C MET A 1 -6.20 4.96 7.24
N ARG A 2 -6.05 4.44 6.02
CA ARG A 2 -7.22 4.11 5.16
C ARG A 2 -7.77 2.75 5.54
N SER A 3 -9.07 2.65 5.76
CA SER A 3 -9.78 1.37 5.74
C SER A 3 -9.86 0.88 4.30
N ILE A 4 -9.91 -0.44 4.14
CA ILE A 4 -10.12 -1.12 2.86
C ILE A 4 -11.38 -1.95 3.02
N GLU A 5 -12.30 -1.80 2.08
CA GLU A 5 -13.44 -2.70 1.88
C GLU A 5 -13.57 -2.88 0.38
N GLU A 6 -13.09 -4.01 -0.13
CA GLU A 6 -12.94 -4.25 -1.57
C GLU A 6 -13.27 -5.70 -1.89
N ASP A 7 -14.01 -5.88 -2.99
CA ASP A 7 -14.30 -7.20 -3.55
C ASP A 7 -13.09 -7.72 -4.35
N GLY A 8 -13.02 -9.03 -4.52
CA GLY A 8 -11.95 -9.69 -5.26
C GLY A 8 -12.18 -11.18 -5.46
N ILE A 9 -11.20 -11.81 -6.10
CA ILE A 9 -11.08 -13.26 -6.26
C ILE A 9 -9.89 -13.76 -5.45
N TRP A 10 -10.07 -14.92 -4.82
CA TRP A 10 -9.15 -15.43 -3.80
C TRP A 10 -8.86 -16.90 -4.04
N PHE A 11 -7.62 -17.31 -3.81
CA PHE A 11 -7.16 -18.66 -4.08
C PHE A 11 -5.98 -19.03 -3.19
N LEU A 12 -5.74 -20.34 -3.03
CA LEU A 12 -4.56 -20.86 -2.36
C LEU A 12 -3.40 -20.99 -3.36
N PRO A 13 -2.15 -20.70 -2.96
CA PRO A 13 -1.00 -20.91 -3.84
C PRO A 13 -0.85 -22.35 -4.34
N SER A 14 -1.31 -23.33 -3.55
CA SER A 14 -1.29 -24.76 -3.89
C SER A 14 -2.32 -25.15 -4.95
N ASN A 15 -3.38 -24.36 -5.12
CA ASN A 15 -4.43 -24.60 -6.11
C ASN A 15 -4.95 -23.27 -6.69
N PRO A 16 -4.15 -22.59 -7.53
CA PRO A 16 -4.47 -21.25 -8.03
C PRO A 16 -5.68 -21.23 -8.97
N GLU A 17 -6.02 -22.37 -9.59
CA GLU A 17 -7.17 -22.49 -10.50
C GLU A 17 -8.52 -22.47 -9.76
N ARG A 18 -8.52 -22.77 -8.45
CA ARG A 18 -9.72 -22.68 -7.60
C ARG A 18 -9.87 -21.27 -7.05
N GLU A 19 -10.46 -20.41 -7.87
CA GLU A 19 -10.76 -19.03 -7.50
C GLU A 19 -12.13 -18.91 -6.83
N VAL A 20 -12.17 -18.22 -5.69
CA VAL A 20 -13.38 -17.99 -4.91
C VAL A 20 -13.63 -16.49 -4.78
N PRO A 21 -14.81 -15.98 -5.21
CA PRO A 21 -15.19 -14.60 -4.99
C PRO A 21 -15.35 -14.26 -3.51
N GLY A 22 -14.92 -13.07 -3.12
CA GLY A 22 -15.10 -12.60 -1.76
C GLY A 22 -14.67 -11.16 -1.51
N ARG A 23 -14.95 -10.68 -0.30
CA ARG A 23 -14.70 -9.31 0.13
C ARG A 23 -13.64 -9.25 1.21
N LEU A 24 -12.60 -8.45 0.97
CA LEU A 24 -11.60 -8.08 1.95
C LEU A 24 -12.04 -6.85 2.72
N THR A 25 -11.95 -6.92 4.04
CA THR A 25 -12.11 -5.79 4.95
C THR A 25 -10.88 -5.63 5.83
N PHE A 26 -10.41 -4.39 5.99
CA PHE A 26 -9.28 -4.05 6.85
C PHE A 26 -9.44 -2.64 7.42
N SER A 27 -9.11 -2.48 8.70
CA SER A 27 -8.99 -1.18 9.35
C SER A 27 -7.73 -1.16 10.21
N ALA A 28 -7.20 0.02 10.54
CA ALA A 28 -5.96 0.12 11.32
C ALA A 28 -6.03 -0.53 12.72
N ASN A 29 -7.25 -0.68 13.25
CA ASN A 29 -7.49 -1.18 14.60
C ASN A 29 -7.96 -2.65 14.60
N GLU A 30 -8.15 -3.24 13.42
CA GLU A 30 -8.67 -4.60 13.29
C GLU A 30 -7.80 -5.45 12.38
N SER A 31 -7.73 -6.75 12.68
CA SER A 31 -7.12 -7.73 11.79
C SER A 31 -7.85 -7.76 10.44
N PRO A 32 -7.14 -7.93 9.31
CA PRO A 32 -7.80 -8.15 8.02
C PRO A 32 -8.76 -9.35 8.09
N LYS A 33 -9.92 -9.20 7.46
CA LYS A 33 -10.98 -10.21 7.38
C LYS A 33 -11.38 -10.41 5.92
N LEU A 34 -11.51 -11.66 5.51
CA LEU A 34 -11.94 -12.06 4.18
C LEU A 34 -13.23 -12.87 4.28
N LEU A 35 -14.30 -12.35 3.69
CA LEU A 35 -15.56 -13.06 3.53
C LEU A 35 -15.62 -13.68 2.14
N LEU A 36 -15.72 -14.99 2.05
CA LEU A 36 -15.82 -15.73 0.80
C LEU A 36 -17.24 -16.24 0.59
N LEU A 37 -17.66 -16.26 -0.67
CA LEU A 37 -18.92 -16.86 -1.13
C LEU A 37 -18.82 -18.38 -1.35
N ASP A 38 -17.70 -18.99 -0.95
CA ASP A 38 -17.48 -20.43 -0.90
C ASP A 38 -16.29 -20.75 0.04
N GLN A 39 -15.72 -21.95 -0.05
CA GLN A 39 -14.52 -22.40 0.64
C GLN A 39 -13.34 -22.57 -0.33
N LEU A 40 -12.15 -22.21 0.14
CA LEU A 40 -10.90 -22.33 -0.62
C LEU A 40 -10.38 -23.76 -0.72
N GLN A 41 -10.78 -24.62 0.22
CA GLN A 41 -10.44 -26.03 0.24
C GLN A 41 -11.61 -26.82 0.80
N ASP A 42 -11.71 -28.07 0.41
CA ASP A 42 -12.74 -28.96 0.93
C ASP A 42 -12.37 -29.40 2.35
N ILE A 43 -13.40 -29.58 3.18
CA ILE A 43 -13.24 -30.06 4.55
C ILE A 43 -13.46 -31.57 4.53
N GLU A 44 -12.39 -32.33 4.72
CA GLU A 44 -12.48 -33.78 4.88
C GLU A 44 -12.93 -34.12 6.31
N PHE A 45 -14.07 -34.81 6.43
CA PHE A 45 -14.64 -35.23 7.71
C PHE A 45 -14.14 -36.63 8.11
N ASP A 46 -12.81 -36.82 8.07
CA ASP A 46 -12.15 -38.05 8.54
C ASP A 46 -11.84 -37.91 10.04
N LYS A 47 -12.78 -38.37 10.87
CA LYS A 47 -12.61 -38.78 12.29
C LYS A 47 -12.37 -37.71 13.35
N THR A 48 -11.98 -36.50 13.01
CA THR A 48 -11.97 -35.34 13.94
C THR A 48 -12.24 -34.06 13.19
N ILE A 49 -13.32 -33.36 13.51
CA ILE A 49 -13.62 -32.05 12.92
C ILE A 49 -12.68 -31.03 13.57
N PRO A 50 -11.71 -30.44 12.85
CA PRO A 50 -10.89 -29.40 13.43
C PRO A 50 -11.75 -28.20 13.78
N HIS A 51 -11.45 -27.51 14.88
CA HIS A 51 -12.19 -26.30 15.27
C HIS A 51 -11.92 -25.11 14.35
N ARG A 52 -10.83 -25.17 13.57
CA ARG A 52 -10.44 -24.17 12.57
C ARG A 52 -9.57 -24.78 11.48
N LEU A 53 -9.56 -24.15 10.31
CA LEU A 53 -8.53 -24.33 9.29
C LEU A 53 -7.49 -23.23 9.43
N ASP A 54 -6.23 -23.57 9.29
CA ASP A 54 -5.12 -22.62 9.26
C ASP A 54 -4.55 -22.59 7.85
N PHE A 55 -4.29 -21.39 7.32
CA PHE A 55 -3.65 -21.18 6.02
C PHE A 55 -2.49 -20.23 6.21
N GLU A 56 -1.29 -20.63 5.78
CA GLU A 56 -0.14 -19.74 5.87
C GLU A 56 -0.29 -18.54 4.96
N ILE A 57 -0.77 -18.79 3.73
CA ILE A 57 -0.89 -17.79 2.67
C ILE A 57 -2.20 -18.00 1.90
N ILE A 58 -2.91 -16.90 1.66
CA ILE A 58 -4.01 -16.79 0.70
C ILE A 58 -3.70 -15.63 -0.24
N ASN A 59 -3.76 -15.87 -1.54
CA ASN A 59 -3.59 -14.83 -2.54
C ASN A 59 -4.94 -14.36 -3.07
N GLY A 60 -4.98 -13.14 -3.58
CA GLY A 60 -6.15 -12.63 -4.27
C GLY A 60 -5.89 -11.44 -5.16
N TYR A 61 -6.80 -11.24 -6.10
CA TYR A 61 -6.87 -10.04 -6.93
C TYR A 61 -8.07 -9.22 -6.47
N LEU A 62 -7.83 -7.96 -6.09
CA LEU A 62 -8.92 -7.01 -5.87
C LEU A 62 -9.52 -6.59 -7.21
N THR A 63 -10.77 -6.15 -7.22
CA THR A 63 -11.47 -5.61 -8.41
C THR A 63 -10.72 -4.46 -9.09
N ASN A 64 -9.92 -3.70 -8.33
CA ASN A 64 -9.05 -2.65 -8.86
C ASN A 64 -7.75 -3.16 -9.51
N GLY A 65 -7.61 -4.48 -9.67
CA GLY A 65 -6.46 -5.15 -10.29
C GLY A 65 -5.24 -5.35 -9.39
N LYS A 66 -5.29 -4.89 -8.13
CA LYS A 66 -4.16 -5.06 -7.21
C LYS A 66 -4.06 -6.50 -6.73
N LYS A 67 -2.83 -7.02 -6.79
CA LYS A 67 -2.44 -8.25 -6.11
C LYS A 67 -2.39 -8.05 -4.60
N VAL A 68 -2.89 -9.03 -3.87
CA VAL A 68 -2.93 -9.05 -2.42
C VAL A 68 -2.54 -10.43 -1.91
N THR A 69 -1.80 -10.46 -0.81
CA THR A 69 -1.50 -11.67 -0.04
C THR A 69 -1.92 -11.48 1.42
N LEU A 70 -2.69 -12.43 1.94
CA LEU A 70 -3.01 -12.56 3.35
C LEU A 70 -2.09 -13.59 3.99
N CYS A 71 -1.54 -13.28 5.17
CA CYS A 71 -0.59 -14.16 5.86
C CYS A 71 -1.08 -14.55 7.26
N HIS A 72 -0.73 -15.78 7.67
CA HIS A 72 -1.14 -16.39 8.94
C HIS A 72 -2.65 -16.27 9.14
N CYS A 73 -3.37 -16.93 8.24
CA CYS A 73 -4.81 -16.90 8.17
C CYS A 73 -5.41 -18.07 8.97
N TYR A 74 -6.59 -17.86 9.54
CA TYR A 74 -7.39 -18.94 10.09
C TYR A 74 -8.87 -18.75 9.77
N GLN A 75 -9.57 -19.86 9.60
CA GLN A 75 -10.99 -19.93 9.38
C GLN A 75 -11.62 -20.77 10.50
N PRO A 76 -12.43 -20.17 11.39
CA PRO A 76 -13.24 -20.94 12.32
C PRO A 76 -14.17 -21.89 11.57
N ILE A 77 -14.19 -23.17 11.98
CA ILE A 77 -15.14 -24.15 11.43
C ILE A 77 -16.38 -24.14 12.31
N GLY A 78 -17.53 -23.90 11.68
CA GLY A 78 -18.83 -23.96 12.33
C GLY A 78 -19.90 -24.45 11.34
N LEU A 79 -20.89 -25.17 11.86
CA LEU A 79 -22.07 -25.56 11.09
C LEU A 79 -22.88 -24.30 10.78
N LYS A 80 -22.93 -23.92 9.50
CA LYS A 80 -23.82 -22.87 9.00
C LYS A 80 -24.94 -23.52 8.19
N THR A 81 -26.18 -23.12 8.46
CA THR A 81 -27.33 -23.45 7.62
C THR A 81 -27.55 -22.32 6.60
N GLY A 82 -27.91 -22.66 5.35
CA GLY A 82 -28.11 -21.70 4.28
C GLY A 82 -26.95 -21.63 3.28
N ILE A 83 -26.70 -20.43 2.71
CA ILE A 83 -25.67 -20.23 1.68
C ILE A 83 -24.28 -20.46 2.27
N GLN A 84 -23.50 -21.31 1.61
CA GLN A 84 -22.13 -21.63 1.98
C GLN A 84 -21.26 -20.36 1.90
N THR A 85 -20.81 -19.88 3.06
CA THR A 85 -19.91 -18.73 3.18
C THR A 85 -18.85 -19.02 4.23
N SER A 86 -17.62 -18.59 3.96
CA SER A 86 -16.52 -18.72 4.91
C SER A 86 -15.96 -17.34 5.29
N THR A 87 -15.57 -17.21 6.56
CA THR A 87 -14.94 -15.99 7.08
C THR A 87 -13.57 -16.35 7.57
N ILE A 88 -12.56 -15.73 6.95
CA ILE A 88 -11.16 -15.96 7.21
C ILE A 88 -10.58 -14.72 7.87
N HIS A 89 -9.82 -14.92 8.93
CA HIS A 89 -9.09 -13.87 9.64
C HIS A 89 -7.61 -14.00 9.31
N ALA A 90 -6.97 -12.90 8.95
CA ALA A 90 -5.54 -12.88 8.67
C ALA A 90 -4.79 -12.02 9.69
N LYS A 91 -3.54 -12.34 9.96
CA LYS A 91 -2.68 -11.49 10.79
C LYS A 91 -2.12 -10.31 10.01
N TYR A 92 -1.74 -10.53 8.76
CA TYR A 92 -1.13 -9.52 7.90
C TYR A 92 -1.79 -9.47 6.52
N LEU A 93 -1.79 -8.27 5.94
CA LEU A 93 -2.23 -7.95 4.59
C LEU A 93 -1.07 -7.31 3.85
N LEU A 94 -0.58 -7.96 2.79
CA LEU A 94 0.44 -7.45 1.90
C LEU A 94 -0.19 -7.09 0.55
N VAL A 95 0.12 -5.90 0.04
CA VAL A 95 -0.43 -5.40 -1.23
C VAL A 95 0.70 -5.23 -2.24
N GLY A 96 0.48 -5.71 -3.46
CA GLY A 96 1.37 -5.52 -4.61
C GLY A 96 2.08 -6.77 -5.10
N HIS A 97 1.99 -7.90 -4.38
CA HIS A 97 2.62 -9.15 -4.78
C HIS A 97 1.80 -10.36 -4.33
N HIS A 98 2.06 -11.51 -4.96
CA HIS A 98 1.55 -12.82 -4.57
C HIS A 98 2.72 -13.70 -4.17
N PHE A 99 2.66 -14.27 -2.98
CA PHE A 99 3.71 -15.16 -2.47
C PHE A 99 3.20 -16.60 -2.50
N LYS A 100 4.12 -17.55 -2.66
CA LYS A 100 3.80 -18.98 -2.60
C LYS A 100 3.94 -19.55 -1.20
N ALA A 101 4.92 -19.05 -0.46
CA ALA A 101 5.24 -19.50 0.90
C ALA A 101 5.79 -18.33 1.74
N LEU A 102 5.76 -18.45 3.06
CA LEU A 102 6.18 -17.38 3.97
C LEU A 102 7.69 -17.10 3.88
N GLU A 103 8.46 -18.10 3.48
CA GLU A 103 9.92 -18.05 3.32
C GLU A 103 10.34 -17.10 2.18
N GLU A 104 9.45 -16.84 1.22
CA GLU A 104 9.70 -15.86 0.14
C GLU A 104 9.63 -14.41 0.67
N ILE A 105 9.00 -14.20 1.83
CA ILE A 105 8.80 -12.88 2.42
C ILE A 105 10.05 -12.51 3.22
N SER A 106 10.99 -11.81 2.57
CA SER A 106 12.17 -11.23 3.22
C SER A 106 12.04 -9.71 3.38
N LEU A 107 12.25 -9.21 4.59
CA LEU A 107 12.21 -7.78 4.89
C LEU A 107 13.61 -7.18 4.82
N ARG A 108 13.89 -6.41 3.76
CA ARG A 108 15.17 -5.67 3.62
C ARG A 108 15.18 -4.36 4.38
N GLY A 109 14.01 -3.77 4.63
CA GLY A 109 13.87 -2.49 5.31
C GLY A 109 12.46 -1.94 5.18
N VAL A 110 12.15 -0.93 5.97
CA VAL A 110 10.85 -0.24 5.96
C VAL A 110 11.09 1.21 5.59
N SER A 111 10.35 1.72 4.61
CA SER A 111 10.32 3.15 4.28
C SER A 111 9.03 3.76 4.81
N LEU A 112 9.16 4.76 5.67
CA LEU A 112 8.03 5.48 6.25
C LEU A 112 8.00 6.89 5.66
N ARG A 113 6.80 7.36 5.31
CA ARG A 113 6.57 8.75 4.95
C ARG A 113 5.68 9.37 6.01
N TYR A 114 6.29 10.20 6.84
CA TYR A 114 5.55 11.03 7.78
C TYR A 114 5.08 12.30 7.07
N LYS A 115 3.82 12.66 7.31
CA LYS A 115 3.33 13.96 6.86
C LYS A 115 3.94 15.04 7.74
N ASN A 116 4.31 16.16 7.14
CA ASN A 116 4.82 17.35 7.81
C ASN A 116 6.17 17.16 8.51
N LEU A 117 6.88 16.05 8.28
CA LEU A 117 8.23 15.90 8.83
C LEU A 117 9.15 17.00 8.32
N GLU A 118 8.91 17.46 7.10
CA GLU A 118 9.55 18.62 6.49
C GLU A 118 9.45 19.92 7.33
N GLU A 119 8.35 20.11 8.08
CA GLU A 119 8.15 21.28 8.96
C GLU A 119 9.02 21.20 10.21
N TRP A 120 9.32 19.99 10.68
CA TRP A 120 10.12 19.76 11.89
C TRP A 120 11.63 19.82 11.62
N VAL A 121 12.04 19.55 10.37
CA VAL A 121 13.46 19.36 10.01
C VAL A 121 14.07 20.61 9.32
N ASP A 122 13.34 21.73 9.20
CA ASP A 122 13.75 22.98 8.48
C ASP A 122 14.57 22.70 7.21
N LEU A 123 14.07 21.80 6.36
CA LEU A 123 14.76 21.45 5.12
C LEU A 123 14.52 22.55 4.08
N ARG A 124 15.48 23.48 3.95
CA ARG A 124 15.43 24.61 2.98
C ARG A 124 15.74 24.19 1.54
N ASN A 125 15.36 22.99 1.17
CA ASN A 125 15.78 22.34 -0.05
C ASN A 125 14.79 22.55 -1.21
N PHE A 126 13.69 23.28 -0.99
CA PHE A 126 12.59 23.47 -1.93
C PHE A 126 12.29 24.97 -2.17
N GLN A 127 12.30 25.39 -3.43
CA GLN A 127 12.03 26.78 -3.86
C GLN A 127 10.97 26.78 -4.96
N ILE A 128 9.92 27.58 -4.77
CA ILE A 128 8.91 27.83 -5.80
C ILE A 128 8.95 29.31 -6.19
N GLN A 129 9.06 29.56 -7.50
CA GLN A 129 8.90 30.88 -8.10
C GLN A 129 7.80 30.81 -9.16
N TRP A 130 7.11 31.92 -9.41
CA TRP A 130 6.14 32.00 -10.49
C TRP A 130 6.20 33.35 -11.20
N THR A 131 5.79 33.34 -12.46
CA THR A 131 5.60 34.55 -13.27
C THR A 131 4.12 34.73 -13.56
N THR A 132 3.64 35.97 -13.52
CA THR A 132 2.25 36.35 -13.84
C THR A 132 2.19 37.10 -15.16
N ASN A 133 1.04 37.01 -15.83
CA ASN A 133 0.73 37.84 -16.98
C ASN A 133 0.17 39.18 -16.49
N GLU A 134 0.81 40.29 -16.85
CA GLU A 134 0.52 41.63 -16.32
C GLU A 134 -0.94 42.06 -16.57
N GLU A 135 -1.58 41.54 -17.62
CA GLU A 135 -2.93 41.95 -18.01
C GLU A 135 -4.08 41.23 -17.28
N ARG A 136 -3.84 40.09 -16.62
CA ARG A 136 -4.95 39.24 -16.09
C ARG A 136 -4.73 38.64 -14.70
N ASN A 137 -3.63 38.96 -14.01
CA ASN A 137 -3.27 38.30 -12.75
C ASN A 137 -3.22 36.75 -12.88
N GLN A 138 -3.03 36.25 -14.10
CA GLN A 138 -2.99 34.83 -14.42
C GLN A 138 -1.55 34.35 -14.37
N VAL A 139 -1.31 33.27 -13.64
CA VAL A 139 0.05 32.74 -13.48
C VAL A 139 0.48 32.09 -14.81
N LYS A 140 1.54 32.60 -15.43
CA LYS A 140 2.09 32.14 -16.72
C LYS A 140 2.94 30.88 -16.53
N GLU A 141 3.91 30.92 -15.62
CA GLU A 141 4.83 29.82 -15.37
C GLU A 141 5.03 29.61 -13.86
N ILE A 142 5.19 28.35 -13.43
CA ILE A 142 5.69 28.00 -12.10
C ILE A 142 7.02 27.28 -12.30
N ASN A 143 8.07 27.83 -11.70
CA ASN A 143 9.40 27.24 -11.63
C ASN A 143 9.57 26.61 -10.25
N VAL A 144 9.75 25.29 -10.22
CA VAL A 144 10.03 24.54 -8.99
C VAL A 144 11.48 24.08 -9.02
N LYS A 145 12.26 24.47 -8.03
CA LYS A 145 13.64 24.02 -7.84
C LYS A 145 13.72 23.26 -6.52
N GLN A 146 14.14 22.00 -6.59
CA GLN A 146 14.45 21.19 -5.41
C GLN A 146 15.91 20.76 -5.47
N THR A 147 16.62 20.94 -4.36
CA THR A 147 17.95 20.36 -4.14
C THR A 147 17.74 19.09 -3.33
N THR A 148 17.94 17.92 -3.91
CA THR A 148 17.83 16.68 -3.12
C THR A 148 19.01 16.58 -2.16
N LEU A 149 18.74 16.36 -0.89
CA LEU A 149 19.78 16.08 0.11
C LEU A 149 20.28 14.65 -0.03
N ASP A 150 21.55 14.44 0.24
CA ASP A 150 22.08 13.10 0.39
C ASP A 150 21.42 12.39 1.58
N PRO A 151 21.28 11.06 1.54
CA PRO A 151 20.67 10.32 2.64
C PRO A 151 21.40 10.60 3.96
N ILE A 152 20.63 11.01 4.97
CA ILE A 152 21.18 11.33 6.30
C ILE A 152 21.04 10.09 7.17
N GLU A 153 22.15 9.46 7.53
CA GLU A 153 22.15 8.36 8.50
C GLU A 153 21.89 8.91 9.91
N LEU A 154 20.79 8.47 10.53
CA LEU A 154 20.39 8.89 11.87
C LEU A 154 20.93 7.94 12.96
N GLY A 155 21.39 6.75 12.57
CA GLY A 155 21.95 5.74 13.46
C GLY A 155 21.35 4.35 13.22
N GLN A 156 21.42 3.50 14.24
CA GLN A 156 20.91 2.12 14.18
C GLN A 156 19.90 1.86 15.30
N LEU A 157 18.86 1.09 14.99
CA LEU A 157 17.88 0.60 15.96
C LEU A 157 17.60 -0.88 15.70
N LEU A 158 17.82 -1.73 16.71
CA LEU A 158 17.60 -3.18 16.62
C LEU A 158 18.33 -3.83 15.43
N GLY A 159 19.52 -3.35 15.10
CA GLY A 159 20.33 -3.85 13.97
C GLY A 159 19.94 -3.30 12.60
N PHE A 160 18.92 -2.43 12.51
CA PHE A 160 18.53 -1.76 11.28
C PHE A 160 19.11 -0.34 11.23
N SER A 161 19.67 0.06 10.08
CA SER A 161 20.06 1.44 9.83
C SER A 161 18.82 2.32 9.64
N ILE A 162 18.75 3.43 10.38
CA ILE A 162 17.75 4.47 10.19
C ILE A 162 18.37 5.54 9.31
N THR A 163 17.81 5.71 8.10
CA THR A 163 18.28 6.70 7.14
C THR A 163 17.11 7.58 6.72
N LEU A 164 17.30 8.90 6.84
CA LEU A 164 16.36 9.88 6.31
C LEU A 164 16.67 10.10 4.82
N TYR A 165 15.68 9.83 3.98
CA TYR A 165 15.76 10.08 2.55
C TYR A 165 14.94 11.30 2.19
N ASP A 166 15.58 12.28 1.55
CA ASP A 166 14.90 13.35 0.85
C ASP A 166 14.48 12.86 -0.55
N LYS A 167 13.19 12.56 -0.72
CA LYS A 167 12.66 12.14 -2.02
C LYS A 167 12.19 13.36 -2.82
N PRO A 168 12.60 13.48 -4.10
CA PRO A 168 12.12 14.56 -4.95
C PRO A 168 10.60 14.51 -5.11
N VAL A 169 9.98 15.68 -5.14
CA VAL A 169 8.53 15.81 -5.35
C VAL A 169 8.19 15.38 -6.77
N GLU A 170 7.37 14.34 -6.91
CA GLU A 170 6.75 13.99 -8.21
C GLU A 170 5.75 15.07 -8.60
N LEU A 171 6.03 15.83 -9.66
CA LEU A 171 5.15 16.90 -10.16
C LEU A 171 3.74 16.40 -10.52
N GLU A 172 3.61 15.16 -11.01
CA GLU A 172 2.34 14.47 -11.25
C GLU A 172 1.44 14.39 -9.99
N ARG A 173 2.05 14.38 -8.80
CA ARG A 173 1.34 14.36 -7.50
C ARG A 173 1.09 15.73 -6.90
N LEU A 174 1.71 16.78 -7.42
CA LEU A 174 1.35 18.16 -7.12
C LEU A 174 0.02 18.46 -7.82
N ARG A 175 -1.07 17.95 -7.24
CA ARG A 175 -2.44 18.46 -7.45
C ARG A 175 -2.58 19.86 -6.86
N LEU A 176 -1.68 20.78 -7.21
CA LEU A 176 -1.83 22.23 -7.02
C LEU A 176 -2.98 22.80 -7.89
N ILE A 177 -3.68 21.93 -8.62
CA ILE A 177 -4.72 22.17 -9.63
C ILE A 177 -6.01 22.81 -9.04
N LYS A 178 -6.13 22.99 -7.72
CA LYS A 178 -7.29 23.73 -7.14
C LYS A 178 -6.98 25.13 -6.62
N PHE A 179 -5.70 25.49 -6.42
CA PHE A 179 -5.37 26.84 -5.91
C PHE A 179 -5.20 27.87 -7.02
N PHE A 180 -4.81 27.43 -8.22
CA PHE A 180 -4.57 28.33 -9.35
C PHE A 180 -5.45 27.86 -10.52
N GLY A 181 -6.63 28.46 -10.64
CA GLY A 181 -7.64 28.10 -11.64
C GLY A 181 -7.10 28.09 -13.07
N ASN A 182 -7.65 27.19 -13.90
CA ASN A 182 -7.48 27.05 -15.36
C ASN A 182 -6.16 27.59 -15.92
N ILE A 183 -5.09 26.82 -15.78
CA ILE A 183 -3.79 27.14 -16.37
C ILE A 183 -3.39 26.07 -17.38
N SER A 184 -3.30 26.46 -18.65
CA SER A 184 -2.60 25.74 -19.72
C SER A 184 -1.09 25.82 -19.49
N ARG A 185 -0.37 24.70 -19.26
CA ARG A 185 1.06 24.76 -18.90
C ARG A 185 1.98 23.65 -19.42
N LYS A 186 3.20 24.07 -19.77
CA LYS A 186 4.44 23.27 -19.90
C LYS A 186 5.19 23.27 -18.57
N TYR A 187 5.85 22.16 -18.24
CA TYR A 187 6.66 21.98 -17.02
C TYR A 187 8.13 21.80 -17.41
N LEU A 188 9.05 22.49 -16.71
CA LEU A 188 10.49 22.35 -16.93
C LEU A 188 11.18 22.07 -15.60
N LEU A 189 11.58 20.81 -15.38
CA LEU A 189 12.29 20.40 -14.17
C LEU A 189 13.80 20.53 -14.43
N LYS A 190 14.51 21.31 -13.60
CA LYS A 190 15.98 21.28 -13.53
C LYS A 190 16.39 20.67 -12.19
N SER A 191 16.66 19.36 -12.18
CA SER A 191 17.39 18.75 -11.08
C SER A 191 18.88 19.07 -11.23
N LYS A 192 19.52 19.51 -10.14
CA LYS A 192 20.98 19.66 -10.08
C LYS A 192 21.47 18.82 -8.92
N LYS A 193 22.13 17.70 -9.24
CA LYS A 193 22.83 16.88 -8.26
C LYS A 193 24.08 17.67 -7.83
N ILE A 194 24.19 18.01 -6.55
CA ILE A 194 25.45 18.52 -6.02
C ILE A 194 26.27 17.28 -5.68
N LEU A 195 27.33 17.03 -6.45
CA LEU A 195 28.35 16.06 -6.08
C LEU A 195 29.29 16.78 -5.11
N SER A 196 29.27 16.40 -3.84
CA SER A 196 30.30 16.72 -2.86
C SER A 196 31.29 15.57 -2.77
#